data_AF-A0A2E0QAK1-F1
#
_entry.id   AF-A0A2E0QAK1-F1
#
_cell.length_a   1.000
_cell.length_b   1.000
_cell.length_c   1.000
_cell.angle_alpha   90.00
_cell.angle_beta   90.00
_cell.angle_gamma   90.00
#
_symmetry.space_group_name_H-M   'P 1'
#
loop_
_entity.id
_entity.type
_entity.pdbx_description
1 polymer ?
#
loop_
_entity_poly.entity_id
_entity_poly.type
_entity_poly.pdbx_seq_one_letter_code
_entity_poly.pdbx_strand_id
1 'polypeptide(L)'
;MPNNALSEALREAYASAPSDVVILHTLELRHPSFIDDDNQPMAIRVVRDNQNLTARMEATAPLNAGEMVEFIAMGFDLELPPVDTAPVPEISITLDNVSREIVTHLDRAAESQDKIEITYRPYLSDDLEGPQMDPPFTLVLTEVSADASRVTGKARMLDVGNKAFPSETYNALRFAGLTR
;
A
#
# COMPACT_ATOMS: atom_id res chain seq x y z
N MET A 1 16.80 -24.76 -9.79
CA MET A 1 17.42 -23.62 -10.50
C MET A 1 16.47 -22.45 -10.38
N PRO A 2 16.82 -21.33 -9.71
CA PRO A 2 15.92 -20.19 -9.62
C PRO A 2 15.86 -19.48 -10.97
N ASN A 3 14.65 -19.10 -11.37
CA ASN A 3 14.33 -18.52 -12.68
C ASN A 3 14.88 -17.08 -12.80
N ASN A 4 16.05 -16.93 -13.43
CA ASN A 4 16.77 -15.66 -13.56
C ASN A 4 16.08 -14.64 -14.49
N ALA A 5 15.05 -15.03 -15.24
CA ALA A 5 14.38 -14.17 -16.21
C ALA A 5 13.41 -13.16 -15.56
N LEU A 6 12.80 -13.52 -14.42
CA LEU A 6 11.85 -12.65 -13.69
C LEU A 6 12.55 -11.47 -13.02
N SER A 7 13.78 -11.69 -12.51
CA SER A 7 14.58 -10.64 -11.88
C SER A 7 15.11 -9.63 -12.92
N GLU A 8 15.35 -10.07 -14.15
CA GLU A 8 15.94 -9.22 -15.18
C GLU A 8 14.91 -8.30 -15.87
N ALA A 9 13.68 -8.77 -16.08
CA ALA A 9 12.58 -7.94 -16.61
C ALA A 9 12.19 -6.80 -15.65
N LEU A 10 12.07 -7.10 -14.35
CA LEU A 10 11.86 -6.07 -13.32
C LEU A 10 13.07 -5.12 -13.23
N ARG A 11 14.30 -5.65 -13.33
CA ARG A 11 15.54 -4.85 -13.31
C ARG A 11 15.64 -3.89 -14.49
N GLU A 12 15.18 -4.29 -15.67
CA GLU A 12 15.19 -3.46 -16.87
C GLU A 12 14.07 -2.41 -16.83
N ALA A 13 12.91 -2.71 -16.25
CA ALA A 13 11.83 -1.74 -16.02
C ALA A 13 12.23 -0.64 -15.02
N TYR A 14 12.84 -1.02 -13.89
CA TYR A 14 13.32 -0.06 -12.88
C TYR A 14 14.51 0.78 -13.36
N ALA A 15 15.35 0.26 -14.26
CA ALA A 15 16.54 0.96 -14.77
C ALA A 15 16.28 1.75 -16.07
N SER A 16 15.32 1.32 -16.89
CA SER A 16 15.03 1.99 -18.17
C SER A 16 14.20 3.25 -18.00
N ALA A 17 13.44 3.40 -16.90
CA ALA A 17 12.39 4.40 -16.78
C ALA A 17 11.69 4.59 -18.15
N PRO A 18 11.10 3.52 -18.73
CA PRO A 18 10.34 3.70 -19.94
C PRO A 18 9.28 4.74 -19.58
N SER A 19 9.30 5.89 -20.24
CA SER A 19 8.46 7.04 -19.92
C SER A 19 6.96 6.76 -20.05
N ASP A 20 6.59 5.53 -20.43
CA ASP A 20 5.24 5.09 -20.75
C ASP A 20 4.63 4.11 -19.73
N VAL A 21 5.40 3.60 -18.74
CA VAL A 21 4.86 2.71 -17.70
C VAL A 21 4.97 3.38 -16.33
N VAL A 22 3.82 3.58 -15.69
CA VAL A 22 3.69 4.25 -14.39
C VAL A 22 3.34 3.21 -13.33
N ILE A 23 4.00 3.31 -12.16
CA ILE A 23 3.63 2.50 -11.00
C ILE A 23 2.41 3.15 -10.35
N LEU A 24 1.32 2.39 -10.30
CA LEU A 24 0.07 2.79 -9.64
C LEU A 24 0.07 2.28 -8.21
N HIS A 25 0.18 3.21 -7.27
CA HIS A 25 0.20 2.92 -5.84
C HIS A 25 -1.24 2.76 -5.33
N THR A 26 -1.60 1.58 -4.82
CA THR A 26 -2.91 1.35 -4.20
C THR A 26 -2.81 0.99 -2.73
N LEU A 27 -3.83 1.39 -1.97
CA LEU A 27 -4.03 1.03 -0.56
C LEU A 27 -5.40 0.41 -0.37
N GLU A 28 -5.44 -0.65 0.43
CA GLU A 28 -6.66 -1.28 0.90
C GLU A 28 -6.68 -1.24 2.43
N LEU A 29 -7.68 -0.58 3.02
CA LEU A 29 -7.90 -0.56 4.46
C LEU A 29 -9.01 -1.55 4.80
N ARG A 30 -8.73 -2.44 5.75
CA ARG A 30 -9.64 -3.49 6.23
C ARG A 30 -9.82 -3.37 7.73
N HIS A 31 -11.06 -3.46 8.19
CA HIS A 31 -11.41 -3.49 9.59
C HIS A 31 -12.74 -4.23 9.76
N PRO A 32 -12.95 -5.02 10.83
CA PRO A 32 -14.20 -5.78 11.02
C PRO A 32 -15.48 -4.92 11.07
N SER A 33 -15.37 -3.64 11.46
CA SER A 33 -16.49 -2.69 11.46
C SER A 33 -16.79 -2.05 10.10
N PHE A 34 -15.96 -2.31 9.08
CA PHE A 34 -16.21 -1.85 7.72
C PHE A 34 -17.22 -2.80 7.10
N ILE A 35 -18.48 -2.37 7.12
CA ILE A 35 -19.61 -3.12 6.59
C ILE A 35 -20.40 -2.24 5.62
N ASP A 36 -20.89 -2.83 4.53
CA ASP A 36 -21.77 -2.14 3.59
C ASP A 36 -23.22 -2.07 4.09
N ASP A 37 -24.10 -1.45 3.29
CA ASP A 37 -25.53 -1.30 3.59
C ASP A 37 -26.26 -2.66 3.73
N ASP A 38 -25.72 -3.72 3.11
CA ASP A 38 -26.20 -5.10 3.19
C ASP A 38 -25.51 -5.90 4.32
N ASN A 39 -24.79 -5.21 5.20
CA ASN A 39 -24.12 -5.73 6.38
C ASN A 39 -23.04 -6.79 6.04
N GLN A 40 -22.46 -6.72 4.82
CA GLN A 40 -21.34 -7.54 4.39
C GLN A 40 -20.00 -6.82 4.66
N PRO A 41 -18.91 -7.56 4.92
CA PRO A 41 -17.59 -6.96 5.08
C PRO A 41 -17.16 -6.20 3.83
N MET A 42 -16.66 -4.98 4.01
CA MET A 42 -16.09 -4.17 2.94
C MET A 42 -14.68 -3.68 3.28
N ALA A 43 -13.96 -3.24 2.25
CA ALA A 43 -12.66 -2.61 2.38
C ALA A 43 -12.69 -1.23 1.70
N ILE A 44 -11.96 -0.28 2.27
CA ILE A 44 -11.76 1.03 1.64
C ILE A 44 -10.55 0.89 0.72
N ARG A 45 -10.77 1.07 -0.59
CA ARG A 45 -9.75 0.86 -1.63
C ARG A 45 -9.48 2.17 -2.36
N VAL A 46 -8.23 2.61 -2.34
CA VAL A 46 -7.82 3.87 -2.97
C VAL A 46 -6.58 3.69 -3.84
N VAL A 47 -6.48 4.50 -4.89
CA VAL A 47 -5.32 4.60 -5.79
C VAL A 47 -4.79 6.03 -5.80
N ARG A 48 -3.47 6.18 -5.75
CA ARG A 48 -2.78 7.47 -5.88
C ARG A 48 -2.69 7.87 -7.35
N ASP A 49 -3.83 8.17 -7.94
CA ASP A 49 -3.96 8.65 -9.32
C ASP A 49 -5.13 9.63 -9.44
N ASN A 50 -5.27 10.26 -10.61
CA ASN A 50 -6.40 11.13 -10.94
C ASN A 50 -7.63 10.39 -11.46
N GLN A 51 -7.51 9.09 -11.72
CA GLN A 51 -8.55 8.21 -12.26
C GLN A 51 -8.71 6.99 -11.38
N ASN A 52 -9.96 6.50 -11.27
CA ASN A 52 -10.23 5.24 -10.61
C ASN A 52 -9.50 4.11 -11.36
N LEU A 53 -9.00 3.15 -10.61
CA LEU A 53 -8.30 2.00 -11.15
C LEU A 53 -9.13 0.76 -10.94
N THR A 54 -9.43 0.02 -12.01
CA THR A 54 -9.95 -1.35 -11.89
C THR A 54 -8.80 -2.32 -12.08
N ALA A 55 -8.47 -3.08 -11.04
CA ALA A 55 -7.36 -4.04 -11.08
C ALA A 55 -7.73 -5.34 -10.37
N ARG A 56 -7.03 -6.41 -10.75
CA ARG A 56 -7.26 -7.74 -10.21
C ARG A 56 -6.57 -7.92 -8.87
N MET A 57 -7.27 -8.52 -7.92
CA MET A 57 -6.72 -8.88 -6.63
C MET A 57 -5.88 -10.16 -6.71
N GLU A 58 -4.85 -10.25 -5.87
CA GLU A 58 -4.10 -11.48 -5.70
C GLU A 58 -4.99 -12.61 -5.18
N ALA A 59 -4.62 -13.85 -5.48
CA ALA A 59 -5.40 -15.03 -5.06
C ALA A 59 -5.45 -15.21 -3.53
N THR A 60 -4.55 -14.55 -2.79
CA THR A 60 -4.45 -14.57 -1.34
C THR A 60 -5.15 -13.37 -0.67
N ALA A 61 -5.82 -12.50 -1.45
CA ALA A 61 -6.46 -11.32 -0.90
C ALA A 61 -7.56 -11.70 0.10
N PRO A 62 -7.63 -11.08 1.29
CA PRO A 62 -8.62 -11.44 2.30
C PRO A 62 -10.07 -11.15 1.90
N LEU A 63 -10.28 -10.22 0.97
CA LEU A 63 -11.57 -9.91 0.36
C LEU A 63 -11.41 -9.87 -1.16
N ASN A 64 -12.39 -10.39 -1.90
CA ASN A 64 -12.43 -10.38 -3.37
C ASN A 64 -11.21 -11.04 -4.06
N ALA A 65 -10.69 -12.14 -3.50
CA ALA A 65 -9.52 -12.86 -4.04
C ALA A 65 -9.67 -13.23 -5.52
N GLY A 66 -8.72 -12.80 -6.35
CA GLY A 66 -8.71 -13.11 -7.79
C GLY A 66 -9.76 -12.36 -8.62
N GLU A 67 -10.58 -11.50 -8.01
CA GLU A 67 -11.61 -10.69 -8.68
C GLU A 67 -11.06 -9.33 -9.12
N MET A 68 -11.73 -8.72 -10.10
CA MET A 68 -11.48 -7.33 -10.49
C MET A 68 -12.20 -6.41 -9.52
N VAL A 69 -11.45 -5.52 -8.86
CA VAL A 69 -11.99 -4.55 -7.89
C VAL A 69 -11.66 -3.14 -8.33
N GLU A 70 -12.51 -2.19 -7.94
CA GLU A 70 -12.27 -0.77 -8.16
C GLU A 70 -11.52 -0.13 -6.96
N PHE A 71 -10.49 0.64 -7.27
CA PHE A 71 -9.80 1.53 -6.36
C PHE A 71 -10.18 2.97 -6.72
N ILE A 72 -10.65 3.72 -5.73
CA ILE A 72 -11.09 5.09 -5.93
C ILE A 72 -9.89 6.03 -5.98
N ALA A 73 -9.87 6.93 -6.96
CA ALA A 73 -8.85 7.97 -7.08
C ALA A 73 -8.83 8.85 -5.83
N MET A 74 -7.73 8.81 -5.07
CA MET A 74 -7.56 9.64 -3.89
C MET A 74 -6.09 9.98 -3.68
N GLY A 75 -5.84 11.24 -3.32
CA GLY A 75 -4.51 11.68 -2.90
C GLY A 75 -4.16 11.06 -1.56
N PHE A 76 -3.09 10.26 -1.53
CA PHE A 76 -2.50 9.80 -0.30
C PHE A 76 -0.98 9.85 -0.35
N ASP A 77 -0.38 10.06 0.81
CA ASP A 77 1.05 10.00 1.02
C ASP A 77 1.39 8.88 2.01
N LEU A 78 2.40 8.10 1.65
CA LEU A 78 2.97 7.03 2.47
C LEU A 78 4.42 7.39 2.76
N GLU A 79 4.68 7.88 3.97
CA GLU A 79 6.02 8.24 4.40
C GLU A 79 6.66 7.03 5.09
N LEU A 80 7.68 6.47 4.44
CA LEU A 80 8.53 5.45 5.06
C LEU A 80 9.41 6.10 6.14
N PRO A 81 9.59 5.45 7.29
CA PRO A 81 10.43 5.99 8.34
C PRO A 81 11.88 6.13 7.87
N PRO A 82 12.63 7.08 8.44
CA PRO A 82 14.06 7.16 8.21
C PRO A 82 14.73 5.84 8.63
N VAL A 83 15.71 5.38 7.85
CA VAL A 83 16.50 4.14 8.10
C VAL A 83 17.43 4.23 9.33
N ASP A 84 17.11 5.09 10.30
CA ASP A 84 17.97 5.36 11.44
C ASP A 84 17.42 4.71 12.72
N THR A 85 18.08 3.61 13.11
CA THR A 85 18.25 3.00 14.45
C THR A 85 17.07 2.82 15.42
N ALA A 86 15.85 3.26 15.11
CA ALA A 86 14.67 3.00 15.93
C ALA A 86 14.20 1.53 15.79
N PRO A 87 13.92 0.81 16.90
CA PRO A 87 13.65 -0.63 16.87
C PRO A 87 12.33 -1.03 16.20
N VAL A 88 11.46 -0.07 15.83
CA VAL A 88 10.23 -0.34 15.09
C VAL A 88 10.01 0.78 14.06
N PRO A 89 10.09 0.50 12.75
CA PRO A 89 9.74 1.48 11.71
C PRO A 89 8.24 1.81 11.78
N GLU A 90 7.91 3.07 12.08
CA GLU A 90 6.54 3.60 12.01
C GLU A 90 6.33 4.27 10.65
N ILE A 91 5.31 3.86 9.92
CA ILE A 91 4.93 4.44 8.63
C ILE A 91 3.80 5.43 8.87
N SER A 92 3.93 6.65 8.36
CA SER A 92 2.85 7.64 8.41
C SER A 92 2.06 7.59 7.11
N ILE A 93 0.74 7.46 7.22
CA ILE A 93 -0.20 7.42 6.10
C ILE A 93 -1.10 8.62 6.23
N THR A 94 -1.16 9.44 5.19
CA THR A 94 -2.08 10.58 5.09
C THR A 94 -3.03 10.34 3.93
N LEU A 95 -4.33 10.33 4.21
CA LEU A 95 -5.41 10.29 3.22
C LEU A 95 -6.05 11.69 3.17
N ASP A 96 -5.94 12.36 2.02
CA ASP A 96 -6.56 13.66 1.79
C ASP A 96 -7.86 13.51 1.02
N ASN A 97 -8.82 14.41 1.29
CA ASN A 97 -10.12 14.44 0.59
C ASN A 97 -10.97 13.16 0.80
N VAL A 98 -10.90 12.60 2.01
CA VAL A 98 -11.74 11.47 2.41
C VAL A 98 -13.24 11.83 2.36
N SER A 99 -14.05 10.90 1.85
CA SER A 99 -15.51 11.07 1.87
C SER A 99 -16.04 10.98 3.31
N ARG A 100 -17.22 11.55 3.57
CA ARG A 100 -17.88 11.44 4.89
C ARG A 100 -18.15 10.00 5.31
N GLU A 101 -18.37 9.13 4.33
CA GLU A 101 -18.57 7.69 4.54
C GLU A 101 -17.29 7.03 5.06
N ILE A 102 -16.15 7.28 4.42
CA ILE A 102 -14.83 6.81 4.88
C ILE A 102 -14.54 7.29 6.30
N VAL A 103 -14.81 8.57 6.61
CA VAL A 103 -14.65 9.11 7.97
C VAL A 103 -15.53 8.36 8.97
N THR A 104 -16.80 8.10 8.63
CA THR A 104 -17.72 7.35 9.50
C THR A 104 -17.22 5.93 9.78
N HIS A 105 -16.68 5.24 8.77
CA HIS A 105 -16.08 3.93 8.96
C HIS A 105 -14.84 3.99 9.85
N LEU A 106 -13.96 4.97 9.62
CA LEU A 106 -12.75 5.17 10.42
C LEU A 106 -13.06 5.54 11.87
N ASP A 107 -14.07 6.36 12.12
CA ASP A 107 -14.55 6.69 13.48
C ASP A 107 -15.05 5.43 14.19
N ARG A 108 -15.87 4.61 13.51
CA ARG A 108 -16.32 3.31 14.06
C ARG A 108 -15.15 2.36 14.34
N ALA A 109 -14.11 2.39 13.51
CA ALA A 109 -12.91 1.60 13.76
C ALA A 109 -12.11 2.12 14.95
N ALA A 110 -12.02 3.45 15.12
CA ALA A 110 -11.35 4.06 16.26
C ALA A 110 -12.06 3.79 17.60
N GLU A 111 -13.38 3.56 17.59
CA GLU A 111 -14.15 3.11 18.75
C GLU A 111 -13.98 1.60 19.05
N SER A 112 -13.46 0.82 18.09
CA SER A 112 -13.20 -0.61 18.26
C SER A 112 -11.86 -0.88 18.95
N GLN A 113 -11.73 -2.08 19.53
CA GLN A 113 -10.44 -2.62 19.98
C GLN A 113 -9.70 -3.38 18.87
N ASP A 114 -10.36 -3.60 17.73
CA ASP A 114 -9.78 -4.25 16.58
C ASP A 114 -8.82 -3.33 15.83
N LYS A 115 -7.91 -3.94 15.08
CA LYS A 115 -6.85 -3.23 14.37
C LYS A 115 -7.26 -2.97 12.94
N ILE A 116 -6.98 -1.77 12.41
CA ILE A 116 -7.14 -1.48 10.99
C ILE A 116 -5.92 -2.06 10.27
N GLU A 117 -6.14 -3.02 9.39
CA GLU A 117 -5.12 -3.56 8.50
C GLU A 117 -5.06 -2.74 7.23
N ILE A 118 -3.86 -2.44 6.76
CA ILE A 118 -3.63 -1.70 5.52
C ILE A 118 -2.73 -2.54 4.63
N THR A 119 -3.21 -2.87 3.44
CA THR A 119 -2.43 -3.61 2.45
C THR A 119 -2.08 -2.69 1.28
N TYR A 120 -0.80 -2.54 1.01
CA TYR A 120 -0.26 -1.76 -0.09
C TYR A 120 0.08 -2.65 -1.28
N ARG A 121 -0.41 -2.27 -2.46
CA ARG A 121 -0.25 -3.03 -3.71
C ARG A 121 0.19 -2.10 -4.85
N PRO A 122 1.44 -2.21 -5.30
CA PRO A 122 1.87 -1.53 -6.53
C PRO A 122 1.39 -2.31 -7.75
N TYR A 123 0.68 -1.65 -8.66
CA TYR A 123 0.35 -2.15 -10.00
C TYR A 123 1.20 -1.43 -11.05
N LEU A 124 1.35 -2.01 -12.24
CA LEU A 124 1.87 -1.27 -13.39
C LEU A 124 0.69 -0.80 -14.22
N SER A 125 0.80 0.38 -14.83
CA SER A 125 -0.25 0.92 -15.70
C SER A 125 -0.57 0.02 -16.92
N ASP A 126 0.35 -0.87 -17.30
CA ASP A 126 0.19 -1.84 -18.39
C ASP A 126 -0.11 -3.27 -17.90
N ASP A 127 -0.04 -3.54 -16.60
CA ASP A 127 -0.35 -4.84 -15.99
C ASP A 127 -1.21 -4.67 -14.73
N LEU A 128 -2.51 -4.90 -14.94
CA LEU A 128 -3.56 -4.84 -13.92
C LEU A 128 -4.09 -6.23 -13.54
N GLU A 129 -3.47 -7.30 -14.05
CA GLU A 129 -3.87 -8.68 -13.73
C GLU A 129 -3.35 -9.18 -12.38
N GLY A 130 -2.45 -8.41 -11.75
CA GLY A 130 -2.03 -8.66 -10.38
C GLY A 130 -1.07 -7.59 -9.85
N PRO A 131 -0.91 -7.50 -8.52
CA PRO A 131 0.07 -6.60 -7.93
C PRO A 131 1.48 -7.08 -8.25
N GLN A 132 2.39 -6.14 -8.48
CA GLN A 132 3.82 -6.42 -8.74
C GLN A 132 4.55 -6.92 -7.48
N MET A 133 3.90 -6.80 -6.31
CA MET A 133 4.40 -7.28 -5.03
C MET A 133 3.51 -8.42 -4.55
N ASP A 134 4.02 -9.65 -4.62
CA ASP A 134 3.35 -10.87 -4.14
C ASP A 134 4.28 -11.64 -3.17
N PRO A 135 3.91 -11.80 -1.88
CA PRO A 135 2.69 -11.27 -1.26
C PRO A 135 2.75 -9.75 -1.05
N PRO A 136 1.60 -9.06 -1.11
CA PRO A 136 1.52 -7.63 -0.83
C PRO A 136 1.98 -7.24 0.56
N PHE A 137 2.39 -5.99 0.69
CA PHE A 137 2.87 -5.43 1.95
C PHE A 137 1.69 -5.08 2.87
N THR A 138 1.67 -5.62 4.10
CA THR A 138 0.61 -5.35 5.07
C THR A 138 1.12 -4.65 6.33
N LEU A 139 0.39 -3.63 6.73
CA LEU A 139 0.60 -2.79 7.88
C LEU A 139 -0.61 -2.86 8.80
N VAL A 140 -0.39 -2.53 10.07
CA VAL A 140 -1.45 -2.34 11.05
C VAL A 140 -1.37 -0.94 11.60
N LEU A 141 -2.47 -0.21 11.47
CA LEU A 141 -2.59 1.14 11.94
C LEU A 141 -2.76 1.13 13.46
N THR A 142 -1.88 1.84 14.17
CA THR A 142 -1.82 1.90 15.63
C THR A 142 -2.41 3.18 16.22
N GLU A 143 -2.33 4.29 15.48
CA GLU A 143 -2.89 5.59 15.88
C GLU A 143 -3.57 6.22 14.67
N VAL A 144 -4.89 6.44 14.73
CA VAL A 144 -5.65 7.23 13.73
C VAL A 144 -5.95 8.59 14.32
N SER A 145 -5.73 9.65 13.54
CA SER A 145 -6.24 10.99 13.80
C SER A 145 -6.94 11.49 12.54
N ALA A 146 -8.25 11.72 12.64
CA ALA A 146 -9.09 12.19 11.54
C ALA A 146 -9.60 13.61 11.82
N ASP A 147 -9.45 14.48 10.83
CA ASP A 147 -10.09 15.79 10.71
C ASP A 147 -11.14 15.75 9.58
N ALA A 148 -11.97 16.79 9.48
CA ALA A 148 -13.10 16.86 8.53
C ALA A 148 -12.76 16.64 7.04
N SER A 149 -11.48 16.74 6.65
CA SER A 149 -11.02 16.54 5.26
C SER A 149 -9.74 15.74 5.12
N ARG A 150 -9.15 15.26 6.23
CA ARG A 150 -7.83 14.62 6.25
C ARG A 150 -7.80 13.55 7.32
N VAL A 151 -7.31 12.38 6.96
CA VAL A 151 -7.02 11.31 7.92
C VAL A 151 -5.53 11.09 7.93
N THR A 152 -4.93 11.18 9.10
CA THR A 152 -3.53 10.80 9.35
C THR A 152 -3.51 9.57 10.23
N GLY A 153 -2.65 8.61 9.90
CA GLY A 153 -2.50 7.39 10.67
C GLY A 153 -1.05 7.00 10.79
N LYS A 154 -0.64 6.52 11.96
CA LYS A 154 0.62 5.79 12.11
C LYS A 154 0.34 4.31 12.01
N ALA A 155 1.11 3.63 11.17
CA ALA A 155 1.01 2.21 10.98
C ALA A 155 2.35 1.53 11.24
N ARG A 156 2.28 0.33 11.80
CA ARG A 156 3.41 -0.53 12.06
C ARG A 156 3.33 -1.74 11.17
N MET A 157 4.49 -2.20 10.72
CA MET A 157 4.57 -3.39 9.91
C MET A 157 4.25 -4.63 10.75
N LEU A 158 3.35 -5.48 10.24
CA LEU A 158 2.94 -6.69 10.96
C LEU A 158 4.09 -7.71 11.06
N ASP A 159 5.06 -7.62 10.14
CA ASP A 159 6.05 -8.67 9.88
C ASP A 159 7.51 -8.16 9.86
N VAL A 160 7.88 -7.28 10.81
CA VAL A 160 9.28 -6.80 11.02
C VAL A 160 10.25 -7.95 11.38
N GLY A 161 9.73 -9.15 11.67
CA GLY A 161 10.54 -10.30 12.09
C GLY A 161 11.32 -11.00 10.97
N ASN A 162 10.97 -10.82 9.69
CA ASN A 162 11.62 -11.64 8.65
C ASN A 162 11.78 -11.05 7.25
N LYS A 163 11.43 -9.78 7.00
CA LYS A 163 11.75 -9.12 5.72
C LYS A 163 12.14 -7.67 5.92
N ALA A 164 13.41 -7.37 5.66
CA ALA A 164 13.88 -6.00 5.55
C ALA A 164 13.16 -5.32 4.37
N PHE A 165 12.42 -4.26 4.65
CA PHE A 165 11.86 -3.39 3.62
C PHE A 165 12.29 -1.95 3.92
N PRO A 166 13.00 -1.27 3.00
CA PRO A 166 13.51 -1.74 1.72
C PRO A 166 14.76 -2.64 1.90
N SER A 167 14.87 -3.77 1.21
CA SER A 167 16.12 -4.56 1.15
C SER A 167 17.11 -4.00 0.12
N GLU A 168 17.22 -2.68 0.02
CA GLU A 168 18.20 -2.01 -0.84
C GLU A 168 19.28 -1.41 0.08
N THR A 169 20.39 -2.13 0.24
CA THR A 169 21.60 -1.54 0.82
C THR A 169 22.16 -0.58 -0.23
N TYR A 170 21.90 0.73 -0.08
CA TYR A 170 22.54 1.78 -0.86
C TYR A 170 24.06 1.68 -0.69
N ASN A 171 24.74 0.98 -1.60
CA ASN A 171 26.19 0.89 -1.61
C ASN A 171 26.78 1.77 -2.72
N ALA A 172 27.96 2.32 -2.47
CA ALA A 172 28.69 3.17 -3.42
C ALA A 172 29.15 2.44 -4.68
N LEU A 173 28.95 1.12 -4.77
CA LEU A 173 29.23 0.34 -5.98
C LEU A 173 28.12 0.46 -7.03
N ARG A 174 26.90 0.88 -6.65
CA ARG A 174 25.73 1.01 -7.55
C ARG A 174 25.41 2.45 -7.96
N PHE A 175 25.91 3.44 -7.23
CA PHE A 175 25.77 4.87 -7.56
C PHE A 175 27.16 5.51 -7.65
N ALA A 176 27.76 5.48 -8.84
CA ALA A 176 29.08 6.07 -9.10
C ALA A 176 29.13 7.61 -8.86
N GLY A 177 27.99 8.26 -8.59
CA GLY A 177 27.90 9.68 -8.23
C GLY A 177 28.00 9.99 -6.73
N LEU A 178 28.11 8.98 -5.86
CA LEU A 178 28.23 9.17 -4.40
C LEU A 178 29.68 9.12 -3.87
N THR A 179 30.66 8.90 -4.75
CA THR A 179 32.09 9.10 -4.44
C THR A 179 32.55 10.41 -5.08
N ARG A 180 32.83 11.42 -4.25
CA ARG A 180 33.82 12.43 -4.61
C ARG A 180 35.19 11.90 -4.22
#